data_AF-A0A9P4GAK7-F1
#
_entry.id   AF-A0A9P4GAK7-F1
#
_cell.length_a   1.000
_cell.length_b   1.000
_cell.length_c   1.000
_cell.angle_alpha   90.00
_cell.angle_beta   90.00
_cell.angle_gamma   90.00
#
_symmetry.space_group_name_H-M   'P 1'
#
loop_
_entity.id
_entity.type
_entity.pdbx_description
1 polymer ?
#
loop_
_entity_poly.entity_id
_entity_poly.type
_entity_poly.pdbx_seq_one_letter_code
_entity_poly.pdbx_strand_id
1 'polypeptide(L)'
;MSISEAREASHNRLFSPSVARAIAAQLIQAVAFMHSRGVVHADLHEANILLRLPSSIDNLTPDQLYKRYGQPELEQITRLDGKPLDPWVPTFGVVPIWFGDASDTMSLADSRIFLIDFSESFQPAVDIRQSSHTPFVLRSPEILLEPTAQVSFPAEIWSLACAVFAIIGQRPLFETWFPTSWANRKQCFDDQLRRLDGSPRRLLEDRLEDSIQEPRRQAEISEMDEEEKQAFLVLLKSMLSFRPDDRPSAQQVLESSWMQKWAQPAFESMKDNLKT
;
A
#
# COMPACT_ATOMS: atom_id res chain seq x y z
N MET A 1 -1.91 7.96 10.77
CA MET A 1 -0.71 7.18 10.39
C MET A 1 -1.07 6.27 9.26
N SER A 2 -0.32 6.33 8.18
CA SER A 2 -0.47 5.44 7.04
C SER A 2 0.29 4.12 7.21
N ILE A 3 -0.01 3.12 6.38
CA ILE A 3 0.77 1.88 6.31
C ILE A 3 2.23 2.18 5.94
N SER A 4 2.45 3.12 5.01
CA SER A 4 3.80 3.53 4.59
C SER A 4 4.61 4.04 5.78
N GLU A 5 4.02 4.95 6.55
CA GLU A 5 4.59 5.50 7.77
C GLU A 5 4.90 4.40 8.80
N ALA A 6 3.93 3.52 9.11
CA ALA A 6 4.09 2.46 10.11
C ALA A 6 5.26 1.51 9.76
N ARG A 7 5.45 1.23 8.48
CA ARG A 7 6.58 0.44 7.98
C ARG A 7 7.90 1.17 8.12
N GLU A 8 7.94 2.47 7.80
CA GLU A 8 9.16 3.30 7.93
C GLU A 8 9.61 3.48 9.38
N ALA A 9 8.69 3.42 10.33
CA ALA A 9 9.00 3.42 11.76
C ALA A 9 9.64 2.11 12.27
N SER A 10 9.65 1.06 11.45
CA SER A 10 10.28 -0.23 11.77
C SER A 10 11.61 -0.44 11.03
N HIS A 11 12.59 -1.01 11.71
CA HIS A 11 13.89 -1.35 11.11
C HIS A 11 13.76 -2.42 10.02
N ASN A 12 12.81 -3.34 10.14
CA ASN A 12 12.60 -4.43 9.18
C ASN A 12 11.41 -4.20 8.24
N ARG A 13 10.55 -3.20 8.52
CA ARG A 13 9.37 -2.81 7.72
C ARG A 13 8.30 -3.89 7.55
N LEU A 14 8.38 -4.96 8.33
CA LEU A 14 7.48 -6.11 8.25
C LEU A 14 6.39 -5.99 9.31
N PHE A 15 5.18 -6.39 8.92
CA PHE A 15 4.13 -6.73 9.87
C PHE A 15 4.23 -8.22 10.23
N SER A 16 3.77 -8.56 11.43
CA SER A 16 3.52 -9.96 11.78
C SER A 16 2.56 -10.60 10.76
N PRO A 17 2.66 -11.91 10.49
CA PRO A 17 1.86 -12.54 9.44
C PRO A 17 0.35 -12.34 9.60
N SER A 18 -0.17 -12.42 10.83
CA SER A 18 -1.60 -12.20 11.10
C SER A 18 -2.02 -10.75 10.83
N VAL A 19 -1.23 -9.77 11.24
CA VAL A 19 -1.48 -8.34 10.99
C VAL A 19 -1.46 -8.05 9.49
N ALA A 20 -0.42 -8.51 8.78
CA ALA A 20 -0.27 -8.29 7.34
C ALA A 20 -1.46 -8.88 6.56
N ARG A 21 -1.87 -10.11 6.89
CA ARG A 21 -3.03 -10.79 6.33
C ARG A 21 -4.35 -10.05 6.62
N ALA A 22 -4.55 -9.57 7.85
CA ALA A 22 -5.75 -8.83 8.23
C ALA A 22 -5.85 -7.47 7.52
N ILE A 23 -4.73 -6.76 7.37
CA ILE A 23 -4.67 -5.50 6.61
C ILE A 23 -4.98 -5.76 5.13
N ALA A 24 -4.35 -6.76 4.52
CA ALA A 24 -4.60 -7.13 3.13
C ALA A 24 -6.06 -7.53 2.90
N ALA A 25 -6.66 -8.31 3.80
CA ALA A 25 -8.05 -8.71 3.73
C ALA A 25 -9.01 -7.50 3.75
N GLN A 26 -8.77 -6.55 4.67
CA GLN A 26 -9.55 -5.31 4.74
C GLN A 26 -9.44 -4.48 3.45
N LEU A 27 -8.22 -4.37 2.90
CA LEU A 27 -7.97 -3.61 1.70
C LEU A 27 -8.71 -4.20 0.49
N ILE A 28 -8.60 -5.52 0.31
CA ILE A 28 -9.29 -6.23 -0.78
C ILE A 28 -10.81 -6.09 -0.62
N GLN A 29 -11.35 -6.19 0.60
CA GLN A 29 -12.78 -5.98 0.85
C GLN A 29 -13.24 -4.55 0.55
N ALA A 30 -12.44 -3.54 0.91
CA ALA A 30 -12.75 -2.15 0.63
C ALA A 30 -12.80 -1.90 -0.89
N VAL A 31 -11.82 -2.39 -1.64
CA VAL A 31 -11.78 -2.23 -3.10
C VAL A 31 -12.92 -3.00 -3.77
N ALA A 32 -13.21 -4.23 -3.34
CA ALA A 32 -14.35 -4.99 -3.85
C ALA A 32 -15.69 -4.28 -3.60
N PHE A 33 -15.86 -3.68 -2.42
CA PHE A 33 -17.03 -2.86 -2.13
C PHE A 33 -17.11 -1.65 -3.08
N MET A 34 -16.02 -0.91 -3.29
CA MET A 34 -16.00 0.22 -4.22
C MET A 34 -16.34 -0.19 -5.66
N HIS A 35 -15.72 -1.26 -6.15
CA HIS A 35 -15.98 -1.81 -7.49
C HIS A 35 -17.44 -2.22 -7.64
N SER A 36 -18.04 -2.81 -6.61
CA SER A 36 -19.47 -3.16 -6.62
C SER A 36 -20.41 -1.93 -6.73
N ARG A 37 -19.91 -0.74 -6.39
CA ARG A 37 -20.60 0.55 -6.57
C ARG A 37 -20.23 1.27 -7.85
N GLY A 38 -19.45 0.62 -8.72
CA GLY A 38 -18.98 1.18 -9.98
C GLY A 38 -17.92 2.26 -9.81
N VAL A 39 -17.23 2.30 -8.67
CA VAL A 39 -16.21 3.32 -8.35
C VAL A 39 -14.83 2.67 -8.33
N VAL A 40 -13.85 3.32 -8.96
CA VAL A 40 -12.42 3.04 -8.77
C VAL A 40 -11.83 4.08 -7.82
N HIS A 41 -10.88 3.67 -6.98
CA HIS A 41 -10.10 4.60 -6.15
C HIS A 41 -9.15 5.45 -6.99
N ALA A 42 -8.49 4.83 -7.97
CA ALA A 42 -7.54 5.41 -8.93
C ALA A 42 -6.21 5.95 -8.35
N ASP A 43 -6.02 5.92 -7.04
CA ASP A 43 -4.76 6.26 -6.38
C ASP A 43 -4.42 5.32 -5.20
N LEU A 44 -4.41 4.02 -5.46
CA LEU A 44 -4.26 3.02 -4.42
C LEU A 44 -2.77 2.77 -4.09
N HIS A 45 -2.35 3.18 -2.90
CA HIS A 45 -1.02 2.91 -2.35
C HIS A 45 -0.99 2.98 -0.82
N GLU A 46 0.10 2.51 -0.21
CA GLU A 46 0.22 2.38 1.25
C GLU A 46 0.05 3.68 2.04
N ALA A 47 0.45 4.82 1.46
CA ALA A 47 0.26 6.12 2.11
C ALA A 47 -1.23 6.57 2.15
N ASN A 48 -2.08 6.05 1.26
CA ASN A 48 -3.54 6.29 1.26
C ASN A 48 -4.31 5.25 2.09
N ILE A 49 -3.61 4.39 2.83
CA ILE A 49 -4.20 3.42 3.75
C ILE A 49 -3.81 3.83 5.16
N LEU A 50 -4.76 4.35 5.94
CA LEU A 50 -4.53 4.73 7.33
C LEU A 50 -4.82 3.58 8.29
N LEU A 51 -4.04 3.50 9.36
CA LEU A 51 -4.35 2.71 10.53
C LEU A 51 -5.26 3.50 11.46
N ARG A 52 -6.27 2.82 12.00
CA ARG A 52 -7.10 3.37 13.07
C ARG A 52 -6.25 3.54 14.31
N LEU A 53 -6.35 4.70 14.95
CA LEU A 53 -5.71 4.94 16.23
C LEU A 53 -6.25 3.96 17.30
N PRO A 54 -5.39 3.53 18.27
CA PRO A 54 -5.84 2.69 19.36
C PRO A 54 -7.02 3.33 20.11
N SER A 55 -8.02 2.54 20.48
CA SER A 55 -9.21 3.02 21.22
C SER A 55 -8.86 3.66 22.57
N SER A 56 -7.68 3.37 23.11
CA SER A 56 -7.17 4.02 24.31
C SER A 56 -6.99 5.54 24.15
N ILE A 57 -6.77 6.03 22.92
CA ILE A 57 -6.64 7.46 22.63
C ILE A 57 -8.00 8.18 22.76
N ASP A 58 -9.10 7.52 22.40
CA ASP A 58 -10.45 8.10 22.45
C ASP A 58 -10.86 8.52 23.89
N ASN A 59 -10.20 7.97 24.91
CA ASN A 59 -10.48 8.24 26.33
C ASN A 59 -9.51 9.24 27.00
N LEU A 60 -8.53 9.79 26.26
CA LEU A 60 -7.57 10.74 26.81
C LEU A 60 -8.11 12.16 26.78
N THR A 61 -7.95 12.91 27.87
CA THR A 61 -8.10 14.37 27.84
C THR A 61 -6.92 15.02 27.08
N PRO A 62 -7.04 16.26 26.57
CA PRO A 62 -5.93 16.96 25.93
C PRO A 62 -4.65 16.99 26.79
N ASP A 63 -4.78 17.25 28.10
CA ASP A 63 -3.63 17.26 29.03
C ASP A 63 -2.97 15.88 29.16
N GLN A 64 -3.77 14.81 29.20
CA GLN A 64 -3.25 13.44 29.24
C GLN A 64 -2.55 13.06 27.93
N LEU A 65 -3.09 13.53 26.80
CA LEU A 65 -2.51 13.33 25.48
C LEU A 65 -1.13 14.03 25.41
N TYR A 66 -1.04 15.30 25.84
CA TYR A 66 0.25 16.00 25.87
C TYR A 66 1.23 15.42 26.89
N LYS A 67 0.74 14.94 28.04
CA LYS A 67 1.59 14.26 29.02
C LYS A 67 2.19 12.97 28.46
N ARG A 68 1.44 12.26 27.61
CA ARG A 68 1.85 10.97 27.06
C ARG A 68 2.72 11.10 25.81
N TYR A 69 2.35 11.99 24.89
CA TYR A 69 2.97 12.09 23.57
C TYR A 69 3.84 13.36 23.39
N GLY A 70 3.81 14.27 24.36
CA GLY A 70 4.56 15.53 24.32
C GLY A 70 3.71 16.72 23.92
N GLN A 71 4.27 17.91 24.11
CA GLN A 71 3.69 19.16 23.62
C GLN A 71 3.86 19.25 22.09
N PRO A 72 2.94 19.90 21.35
CA PRO A 72 3.10 20.10 19.91
C PRO A 72 4.42 20.82 19.61
N GLU A 73 5.21 20.22 18.73
CA GLU A 73 6.42 20.85 18.24
C GLU A 73 6.07 21.90 17.17
N LEU A 74 6.67 23.08 17.31
CA LEU A 74 6.45 24.20 16.40
C LEU A 74 7.70 24.42 15.56
N GLU A 75 7.53 24.41 14.25
CA GLU A 75 8.58 24.79 13.30
C GLU A 75 8.33 26.20 12.79
N GLN A 76 9.37 27.03 12.81
CA GLN A 76 9.28 28.39 12.30
C GLN A 76 9.17 28.38 10.78
N ILE A 77 8.12 29.01 10.26
CA ILE A 77 7.98 29.22 8.82
C ILE A 77 8.89 30.38 8.43
N THR A 78 9.76 30.15 7.47
CA THR A 78 10.67 31.17 6.94
C THR A 78 10.60 31.18 5.41
N ARG A 79 10.79 32.35 4.82
CA ARG A 79 10.86 32.46 3.35
C ARG A 79 12.25 32.04 2.89
N LEU A 80 12.30 31.27 1.80
CA LEU A 80 13.56 30.86 1.16
C LEU A 80 14.38 32.07 0.65
N ASP A 81 13.71 33.19 0.35
CA ASP A 81 14.37 34.44 -0.07
C ASP A 81 14.81 35.34 1.09
N GLY A 82 14.63 34.89 2.34
CA GLY A 82 15.03 35.61 3.56
C GLY A 82 14.19 36.87 3.87
N LYS A 83 13.15 37.17 3.10
CA LYS A 83 12.27 38.32 3.36
C LYS A 83 11.32 38.04 4.53
N PRO A 84 10.73 39.09 5.13
CA PRO A 84 9.66 38.90 6.12
C PRO A 84 8.44 38.21 5.51
N LEU A 85 7.74 37.42 6.33
CA LEU A 85 6.45 36.85 5.99
C LEU A 85 5.40 37.94 5.80
N ASP A 86 4.47 37.72 4.88
CA ASP A 86 3.30 38.58 4.75
C ASP A 86 2.38 38.42 5.98
N PRO A 87 1.57 39.43 6.35
CA PRO A 87 0.77 39.41 7.57
C PRO A 87 -0.20 38.25 7.72
N TRP A 88 -0.56 37.61 6.61
CA TRP A 88 -1.57 36.53 6.55
C TRP A 88 -0.96 35.13 6.61
N VAL A 89 0.38 35.04 6.57
CA VAL A 89 1.07 33.76 6.60
C VAL A 89 1.34 33.38 8.05
N PRO A 90 0.94 32.18 8.51
CA PRO A 90 1.29 31.70 9.84
C PRO A 90 2.80 31.76 10.07
N THR A 91 3.22 32.16 11.27
CA THR A 91 4.65 32.26 11.62
C THR A 91 5.24 30.91 12.00
N PHE A 92 4.40 29.92 12.33
CA PHE A 92 4.80 28.58 12.71
C PHE A 92 3.89 27.53 12.06
N GLY A 93 4.48 26.39 11.70
CA GLY A 93 3.78 25.14 11.45
C GLY A 93 3.80 24.27 12.70
N VAL A 94 2.80 23.41 12.85
CA VAL A 94 2.79 22.37 13.88
C VAL A 94 3.27 21.07 13.24
N VAL A 95 4.33 20.48 13.79
CA VAL A 95 4.88 19.22 13.28
C VAL A 95 3.89 18.09 13.60
N PRO A 96 3.58 17.19 12.63
CA PRO A 96 2.74 16.03 12.89
C PRO A 96 3.34 15.14 13.98
N ILE A 97 2.51 14.80 14.96
CA ILE A 97 2.90 13.91 16.06
C ILE A 97 2.69 12.45 15.67
N TRP A 98 3.63 11.60 16.08
CA TRP A 98 3.58 10.16 15.85
C TRP A 98 2.77 9.44 16.95
N PHE A 99 1.60 8.90 16.60
CA PHE A 99 0.67 8.28 17.58
C PHE A 99 0.63 6.75 17.60
N GLY A 100 1.22 6.08 16.62
CA GLY A 100 0.97 4.65 16.39
C GLY A 100 2.20 3.78 16.52
N ASP A 101 2.00 2.49 16.33
CA ASP A 101 3.05 1.50 16.48
C ASP A 101 3.83 1.32 15.16
N ALA A 102 5.11 0.99 15.29
CA ALA A 102 5.89 0.48 14.18
C ALA A 102 5.29 -0.86 13.70
N SER A 103 5.50 -1.19 12.41
CA SER A 103 4.90 -2.38 11.81
C SER A 103 5.20 -3.69 12.55
N ASP A 104 6.39 -3.82 13.15
CA ASP A 104 6.86 -5.01 13.85
C ASP A 104 6.32 -5.13 15.29
N THR A 105 5.86 -4.04 15.89
CA THR A 105 5.27 -4.03 17.24
C THR A 105 3.75 -3.99 17.24
N MET A 106 3.13 -3.88 16.07
CA MET A 106 1.69 -3.72 15.91
C MET A 106 0.90 -4.94 16.38
N SER A 107 -0.11 -4.70 17.22
CA SER A 107 -1.06 -5.74 17.63
C SER A 107 -2.07 -6.03 16.52
N LEU A 108 -2.66 -7.22 16.54
CA LEU A 108 -3.75 -7.54 15.61
C LEU A 108 -4.96 -6.62 15.83
N ALA A 109 -5.32 -6.28 17.07
CA ALA A 109 -6.47 -5.42 17.36
C ALA A 109 -6.32 -3.99 16.78
N ASP A 110 -5.08 -3.49 16.70
CA ASP A 110 -4.77 -2.15 16.20
C ASP A 110 -4.59 -2.11 14.66
N SER A 111 -4.66 -3.26 13.98
CA SER A 111 -4.46 -3.38 12.52
C SER A 111 -5.68 -2.99 11.67
N ARG A 112 -6.68 -2.32 12.26
CA ARG A 112 -7.86 -1.85 11.53
C ARG A 112 -7.48 -0.69 10.62
N ILE A 113 -7.93 -0.73 9.36
CA ILE A 113 -7.58 0.29 8.38
C ILE A 113 -8.76 1.16 7.92
N PHE A 114 -8.43 2.32 7.37
CA PHE A 114 -9.28 3.19 6.56
C PHE A 114 -8.59 3.47 5.23
N LEU A 115 -9.30 3.25 4.13
CA LEU A 115 -8.90 3.78 2.83
C LEU A 115 -9.32 5.25 2.77
N ILE A 116 -8.40 6.13 2.40
CA ILE A 116 -8.60 7.58 2.35
C ILE A 116 -8.21 8.15 0.99
N ASP A 117 -8.43 9.45 0.83
CA ASP A 117 -8.06 10.23 -0.36
C ASP A 117 -8.76 9.78 -1.65
N PHE A 118 -10.08 10.01 -1.66
CA PHE A 118 -10.95 9.77 -2.81
C PHE A 118 -10.94 10.91 -3.83
N SER A 119 -9.96 11.82 -3.78
CA SER A 119 -9.89 12.97 -4.69
C SER A 119 -9.72 12.55 -6.16
N GLU A 120 -9.09 11.41 -6.38
CA GLU A 120 -8.88 10.81 -7.70
C GLU A 120 -9.97 9.80 -8.09
N SER A 121 -10.87 9.44 -7.17
CA SER A 121 -11.89 8.43 -7.41
C SER A 121 -12.95 8.90 -8.41
N PHE A 122 -13.42 7.97 -9.23
CA PHE A 122 -14.45 8.25 -10.24
C PHE A 122 -15.21 6.99 -10.65
N GLN A 123 -16.26 7.14 -11.44
CA GLN A 123 -17.01 6.03 -12.02
C GLN A 123 -16.60 5.83 -13.49
N PRO A 124 -15.90 4.74 -13.87
CA PRO A 124 -15.45 4.54 -15.25
C PRO A 124 -16.59 4.49 -16.29
N ALA A 125 -17.82 4.21 -15.85
CA ALA A 125 -19.01 4.21 -16.71
C ALA A 125 -19.53 5.63 -17.03
N VAL A 126 -19.11 6.65 -16.28
CA VAL A 126 -19.59 8.03 -16.38
C VAL A 126 -18.46 8.97 -16.83
N ASP A 127 -17.27 8.81 -16.24
CA ASP A 127 -16.12 9.67 -16.47
C ASP A 127 -14.99 8.93 -17.18
N ILE A 128 -14.39 9.63 -18.15
CA ILE A 128 -13.20 9.16 -18.85
C ILE A 128 -11.98 9.89 -18.28
N ARG A 129 -11.10 9.17 -17.57
CA ARG A 129 -9.80 9.68 -17.10
C ARG A 129 -8.64 8.98 -17.81
N GLN A 130 -7.88 9.76 -18.58
CA GLN A 130 -6.65 9.32 -19.26
C GLN A 130 -5.38 9.56 -18.41
N SER A 131 -5.44 10.44 -17.41
CA SER A 131 -4.33 10.68 -16.48
C SER A 131 -4.53 9.88 -15.19
N SER A 132 -3.62 8.93 -14.95
CA SER A 132 -3.45 8.30 -13.64
C SER A 132 -2.51 9.14 -12.79
N HIS A 133 -2.93 9.52 -11.59
CA HIS A 133 -2.06 10.13 -10.58
C HIS A 133 -1.42 9.10 -9.64
N THR A 134 -1.82 7.83 -9.75
CA THR A 134 -1.16 6.71 -9.07
C THR A 134 0.36 6.81 -9.22
N PRO A 135 1.15 6.56 -8.15
CA PRO A 135 2.60 6.54 -8.23
C PRO A 135 3.08 5.68 -9.41
N PHE A 136 4.04 6.19 -10.17
CA PHE A 136 4.47 5.61 -11.45
C PHE A 136 4.76 4.10 -11.37
N VAL A 137 5.39 3.64 -10.28
CA VAL A 137 5.79 2.23 -10.07
C VAL A 137 4.61 1.29 -9.81
N LEU A 138 3.43 1.82 -9.50
CA LEU A 138 2.22 1.04 -9.18
C LEU A 138 1.20 1.03 -10.33
N ARG A 139 1.48 1.74 -11.42
CA ARG A 139 0.61 1.80 -12.60
C ARG A 139 0.65 0.47 -13.34
N SER A 140 -0.50 0.07 -13.86
CA SER A 140 -0.61 -1.12 -14.70
C SER A 140 0.10 -0.94 -16.05
N PRO A 141 0.50 -2.03 -16.72
CA PRO A 141 1.21 -1.97 -18.00
C PRO A 141 0.48 -1.15 -19.06
N GLU A 142 -0.83 -1.31 -19.22
CA GLU A 142 -1.61 -0.57 -20.21
C GLU A 142 -1.58 0.94 -19.96
N ILE A 143 -1.65 1.39 -18.70
CA ILE A 143 -1.53 2.82 -18.35
C ILE A 143 -0.13 3.36 -18.67
N LEU A 144 0.91 2.53 -18.60
CA LEU A 144 2.28 2.91 -18.90
C LEU A 144 2.60 2.89 -20.40
N LEU A 145 2.00 1.94 -21.13
CA LEU A 145 2.37 1.60 -22.50
C LEU A 145 1.45 2.22 -23.55
N GLU A 146 0.19 2.47 -23.20
CA GLU A 146 -0.83 2.95 -24.13
C GLU A 146 -1.25 4.39 -23.78
N PRO A 147 -0.91 5.39 -24.60
CA PRO A 147 -1.20 6.80 -24.30
C PRO A 147 -2.70 7.12 -24.13
N THR A 148 -3.56 6.28 -24.68
CA THR A 148 -5.02 6.44 -24.65
C THR A 148 -5.71 5.54 -23.63
N ALA A 149 -4.95 4.70 -22.91
CA ALA A 149 -5.53 3.84 -21.88
C ALA A 149 -6.15 4.67 -20.77
N GLN A 150 -7.26 4.18 -20.26
CA GLN A 150 -8.03 4.81 -19.20
C GLN A 150 -7.87 4.01 -17.92
N VAL A 151 -7.84 4.71 -16.80
CA VAL A 151 -7.92 4.03 -15.50
C VAL A 151 -9.26 3.29 -15.43
N SER A 152 -9.21 2.03 -15.03
CA SER A 152 -10.34 1.10 -15.08
C SER A 152 -10.26 0.12 -13.90
N PHE A 153 -11.32 -0.66 -13.68
CA PHE A 153 -11.31 -1.67 -12.61
C PHE A 153 -10.11 -2.63 -12.73
N PRO A 154 -9.79 -3.21 -13.91
CA PRO A 154 -8.60 -4.06 -14.05
C PRO A 154 -7.28 -3.34 -13.78
N ALA A 155 -7.17 -2.05 -14.12
CA ALA A 155 -5.98 -1.26 -13.81
C ALA A 155 -5.80 -1.11 -12.29
N GLU A 156 -6.88 -0.89 -11.54
CA GLU A 156 -6.84 -0.82 -10.08
C GLU A 156 -6.51 -2.18 -9.43
N ILE A 157 -6.93 -3.30 -10.02
CA ILE A 157 -6.55 -4.64 -9.53
C ILE A 157 -5.03 -4.85 -9.56
N TRP A 158 -4.34 -4.28 -10.56
CA TRP A 158 -2.87 -4.29 -10.60
C TRP A 158 -2.26 -3.51 -9.43
N SER A 159 -2.73 -2.28 -9.19
CA SER A 159 -2.24 -1.45 -8.08
C SER A 159 -2.58 -2.09 -6.71
N LEU A 160 -3.74 -2.74 -6.59
CA LEU A 160 -4.12 -3.53 -5.43
C LEU A 160 -3.14 -4.69 -5.19
N ALA A 161 -2.71 -5.42 -6.23
CA ALA A 161 -1.70 -6.47 -6.08
C ALA A 161 -0.37 -5.91 -5.58
N CYS A 162 0.05 -4.74 -6.09
CA CYS A 162 1.27 -4.08 -5.63
C CYS A 162 1.18 -3.67 -4.16
N ALA A 163 0.06 -3.07 -3.74
CA ALA A 163 -0.17 -2.67 -2.36
C ALA A 163 -0.22 -3.88 -1.42
N VAL A 164 -0.95 -4.94 -1.79
CA VAL A 164 -1.01 -6.19 -1.00
C VAL A 164 0.38 -6.81 -0.87
N PHE A 165 1.15 -6.91 -1.96
CA PHE A 165 2.53 -7.42 -1.90
C PHE A 165 3.38 -6.62 -0.92
N ALA A 166 3.29 -5.28 -0.97
CA ALA A 166 4.10 -4.42 -0.13
C ALA A 166 3.66 -4.42 1.35
N ILE A 167 2.38 -4.64 1.66
CA ILE A 167 1.89 -4.89 3.03
C ILE A 167 2.46 -6.21 3.58
N ILE A 168 2.54 -7.23 2.72
CA ILE A 168 2.97 -8.58 3.11
C ILE A 168 4.50 -8.68 3.21
N GLY A 169 5.23 -7.89 2.42
CA GLY A 169 6.69 -7.92 2.31
C GLY A 169 7.41 -6.69 2.87
N GLN A 170 8.73 -6.80 2.94
CA GLN A 170 9.62 -5.71 3.34
C GLN A 170 9.85 -4.69 2.21
N ARG A 171 9.84 -5.14 0.95
CA ARG A 171 10.15 -4.30 -0.23
C ARG A 171 8.95 -4.23 -1.16
N PRO A 172 8.75 -3.10 -1.89
CA PRO A 172 7.71 -3.03 -2.89
C PRO A 172 7.98 -4.01 -4.04
N LEU A 173 6.93 -4.46 -4.72
CA LEU A 173 7.05 -5.40 -5.85
C LEU A 173 7.87 -4.80 -7.00
N PHE A 174 7.66 -3.52 -7.26
CA PHE A 174 8.36 -2.73 -8.27
C PHE A 174 9.14 -1.61 -7.58
N GLU A 175 10.45 -1.54 -7.84
CA GLU A 175 11.36 -0.57 -7.24
C GLU A 175 11.56 0.65 -8.16
N THR A 176 11.78 1.83 -7.58
CA THR A 176 11.90 3.13 -8.27
C THR A 176 13.16 3.31 -9.13
N TRP A 177 13.97 2.27 -9.36
CA TRP A 177 14.99 2.29 -10.42
C TRP A 177 14.36 2.16 -11.83
N PHE A 178 13.18 2.74 -12.03
CA PHE A 178 12.63 2.95 -13.35
C PHE A 178 12.89 4.40 -13.73
N PRO A 179 13.23 4.67 -15.00
CA PRO A 179 13.26 6.03 -15.49
C PRO A 179 11.88 6.67 -15.24
N THR A 180 11.86 7.95 -14.91
CA THR A 180 10.66 8.75 -14.61
C THR A 180 9.59 8.74 -15.71
N SER A 181 9.86 8.14 -16.87
CA SER A 181 8.89 7.86 -17.92
C SER A 181 9.29 6.63 -18.75
N TRP A 182 8.32 5.96 -19.36
CA TRP A 182 8.57 4.88 -20.34
C TRP A 182 9.40 5.34 -21.55
N ALA A 183 9.35 6.64 -21.88
CA ALA A 183 10.19 7.24 -22.92
C ALA A 183 11.69 7.07 -22.60
N ASN A 184 12.04 7.06 -21.32
CA ASN A 184 13.42 6.91 -20.85
C ASN A 184 13.81 5.45 -20.61
N ARG A 185 12.97 4.44 -20.94
CA ARG A 185 13.27 3.01 -20.73
C ARG A 185 14.60 2.55 -21.30
N LYS A 186 15.06 3.18 -22.40
CA LYS A 186 16.36 2.90 -23.03
C LYS A 186 17.56 3.22 -22.14
N GLN A 187 17.36 3.92 -21.02
CA GLN A 187 18.38 4.13 -19.99
C GLN A 187 18.56 2.90 -19.08
N CYS A 188 17.55 2.03 -19.00
CA CYS A 188 17.54 0.87 -18.12
C CYS A 188 17.42 -0.46 -18.87
N PHE A 189 16.86 -0.48 -20.08
CA PHE A 189 16.57 -1.67 -20.87
C PHE A 189 17.04 -1.54 -22.32
N ASP A 190 17.52 -2.64 -22.89
CA ASP A 190 17.80 -2.73 -24.33
C ASP A 190 16.51 -2.89 -25.15
N ASP A 191 16.64 -2.95 -26.48
CA ASP A 191 15.49 -3.13 -27.38
C ASP A 191 14.81 -4.52 -27.22
N GLN A 192 15.41 -5.43 -26.45
CA GLN A 192 14.86 -6.76 -26.09
C GLN A 192 14.29 -6.78 -24.66
N LEU A 193 14.14 -5.61 -24.01
CA LEU A 193 13.66 -5.43 -22.63
C LEU A 193 14.54 -6.13 -21.58
N ARG A 194 15.82 -6.37 -21.88
CA ARG A 194 16.81 -6.86 -20.91
C ARG A 194 17.45 -5.68 -20.20
N ARG A 195 17.73 -5.81 -18.90
CA ARG A 195 18.36 -4.74 -18.14
C ARG A 195 19.77 -4.47 -18.65
N LEU A 196 20.09 -3.20 -18.88
CA LEU A 196 21.41 -2.77 -19.37
C LEU A 196 22.52 -2.98 -18.34
N ASP A 197 22.18 -3.02 -17.05
CA ASP A 197 23.11 -3.35 -15.96
C ASP A 197 23.45 -4.85 -15.87
N GLY A 198 22.90 -5.68 -16.77
CA GLY A 198 23.15 -7.11 -16.83
C GLY A 198 22.51 -7.92 -15.71
N SER A 199 21.74 -7.29 -14.81
CA SER A 199 21.04 -8.02 -13.76
C SER A 199 19.95 -8.92 -14.36
N PRO A 200 19.79 -10.15 -13.83
CA PRO A 200 18.85 -11.11 -14.37
C PRO A 200 17.42 -10.57 -14.24
N ARG A 201 16.55 -11.00 -15.16
CA ARG A 201 15.12 -10.80 -15.04
C ARG A 201 14.66 -11.49 -13.76
N ARG A 202 14.14 -10.73 -12.80
CA ARG A 202 13.57 -11.27 -11.57
C ARG A 202 12.17 -11.81 -11.85
N LEU A 203 11.94 -13.07 -11.55
CA LEU A 203 10.62 -13.68 -11.56
C LEU A 203 9.81 -13.23 -10.34
N LEU A 204 8.50 -13.45 -10.36
CA LEU A 204 7.65 -13.11 -9.21
C LEU A 204 7.99 -13.97 -7.99
N GLU A 205 8.40 -15.21 -8.23
CA GLU A 205 8.89 -16.15 -7.23
C GLU A 205 10.14 -15.62 -6.52
N ASP A 206 11.11 -15.10 -7.29
CA ASP A 206 12.32 -14.47 -6.74
C ASP A 206 11.95 -13.24 -5.91
N ARG A 207 10.97 -12.44 -6.38
CA ARG A 207 10.47 -11.29 -5.62
C ARG A 207 9.84 -11.70 -4.30
N LEU A 208 9.02 -12.75 -4.29
CA LEU A 208 8.42 -13.26 -3.07
C LEU A 208 9.51 -13.75 -2.10
N GLU A 209 10.52 -14.46 -2.60
CA GLU A 209 11.62 -14.94 -1.77
C GLU A 209 12.41 -13.77 -1.15
N ASP A 210 12.94 -12.87 -1.98
CA ASP A 210 13.85 -11.79 -1.55
C ASP A 210 13.12 -10.66 -0.77
N SER A 211 11.81 -10.48 -1.00
CA SER A 211 11.04 -9.37 -0.42
C SER A 211 10.12 -9.78 0.72
N ILE A 212 9.80 -11.08 0.85
CA ILE A 212 8.87 -11.58 1.88
C ILE A 212 9.54 -12.64 2.75
N GLN A 213 9.99 -13.75 2.17
CA GLN A 213 10.44 -14.92 2.96
C GLN A 213 11.82 -14.70 3.60
N GLU A 214 12.83 -14.30 2.82
CA GLU A 214 14.17 -14.03 3.35
C GLU A 214 14.17 -12.94 4.44
N PRO A 215 13.51 -11.78 4.24
CA PRO A 215 13.40 -10.78 5.30
C PRO A 215 12.71 -11.30 6.57
N ARG A 216 11.68 -12.15 6.44
CA ARG A 216 11.01 -12.77 7.59
C ARG A 216 11.96 -13.70 8.35
N ARG A 217 12.73 -14.54 7.66
CA ARG A 217 13.77 -15.38 8.29
C ARG A 217 14.82 -14.56 9.01
N GLN A 218 15.32 -13.50 8.38
CA GLN A 218 16.33 -12.61 8.96
C GLN A 218 15.81 -11.89 10.22
N ALA A 219 14.52 -11.57 10.26
CA ALA A 219 13.86 -10.94 11.40
C ALA A 219 13.26 -11.93 12.41
N GLU A 220 13.49 -13.24 12.25
CA GLU A 220 12.92 -14.31 13.07
C GLU A 220 11.38 -14.28 13.15
N ILE A 221 10.73 -13.76 12.11
CA ILE A 221 9.28 -13.74 11.94
C ILE A 221 8.85 -14.99 11.18
N SER A 222 7.73 -15.60 11.56
CA SER A 222 7.19 -16.77 10.86
C SER A 222 6.96 -16.49 9.37
N GLU A 223 7.45 -17.40 8.54
CA GLU A 223 7.29 -17.41 7.10
C GLU A 223 5.89 -17.86 6.68
N MET A 224 5.57 -17.67 5.39
CA MET A 224 4.47 -18.42 4.78
C MET A 224 4.92 -19.86 4.58
N ASP A 225 4.05 -20.81 4.92
CA ASP A 225 4.26 -22.20 4.51
C ASP A 225 4.13 -22.36 2.99
N GLU A 226 4.49 -23.53 2.47
CA GLU A 226 4.48 -23.78 1.02
C GLU A 226 3.07 -23.69 0.43
N GLU A 227 2.03 -24.10 1.16
CA GLU A 227 0.66 -24.03 0.66
C GLU A 227 0.19 -22.57 0.52
N GLU A 228 0.47 -21.74 1.52
CA GLU A 228 0.18 -20.32 1.49
C GLU A 228 0.99 -19.61 0.40
N LYS A 229 2.29 -19.89 0.31
CA LYS A 229 3.18 -19.32 -0.70
C LYS A 229 2.64 -19.60 -2.11
N GLN A 230 2.24 -20.83 -2.40
CA GLN A 230 1.65 -21.18 -3.69
C GLN A 230 0.31 -20.49 -3.93
N ALA A 231 -0.57 -20.44 -2.93
CA ALA A 231 -1.86 -19.74 -3.06
C ALA A 231 -1.68 -18.23 -3.29
N PHE A 232 -0.71 -17.61 -2.60
CA PHE A 232 -0.39 -16.19 -2.74
C PHE A 232 0.23 -15.89 -4.11
N LEU A 233 1.13 -16.75 -4.61
CA LEU A 233 1.67 -16.63 -5.97
C LEU A 233 0.59 -16.75 -7.03
N VAL A 234 -0.34 -17.70 -6.90
CA VAL A 234 -1.47 -17.85 -7.83
C VAL A 234 -2.33 -16.58 -7.83
N LEU A 235 -2.64 -16.03 -6.65
CA LEU A 235 -3.39 -14.79 -6.53
C LEU A 235 -2.66 -13.63 -7.23
N LEU A 236 -1.40 -13.38 -6.89
CA LEU A 236 -0.61 -12.30 -7.46
C LEU A 236 -0.46 -12.44 -8.98
N LYS A 237 -0.17 -13.64 -9.49
CA LYS A 237 -0.08 -13.90 -10.94
C LYS A 237 -1.37 -13.54 -11.68
N SER A 238 -2.53 -13.85 -11.09
CA SER A 238 -3.82 -13.53 -11.71
C SER A 238 -4.06 -12.01 -11.77
N MET A 239 -3.77 -11.29 -10.68
CA MET A 239 -3.96 -9.84 -10.59
C MET A 239 -2.93 -9.05 -11.42
N LEU A 240 -1.72 -9.60 -11.58
CA LEU A 240 -0.62 -9.03 -12.36
C LEU A 240 -0.59 -9.56 -13.80
N SER A 241 -1.71 -10.06 -14.31
CA SER A 241 -1.83 -10.42 -15.72
C SER A 241 -1.57 -9.19 -16.60
N PHE A 242 -0.74 -9.37 -17.64
CA PHE A 242 -0.34 -8.25 -18.50
C PHE A 242 -1.55 -7.61 -19.20
N ARG A 243 -2.44 -8.44 -19.76
CA ARG A 243 -3.67 -7.95 -20.38
C ARG A 243 -4.70 -7.62 -19.30
N PRO A 244 -5.38 -6.47 -19.37
CA PRO A 244 -6.39 -6.10 -18.37
C PRO A 244 -7.56 -7.07 -18.33
N ASP A 245 -8.00 -7.59 -19.47
CA ASP A 245 -9.14 -8.53 -19.57
C ASP A 245 -8.88 -9.89 -18.90
N ASP A 246 -7.61 -10.25 -18.70
CA ASP A 246 -7.21 -11.50 -18.04
C ASP A 246 -7.18 -11.36 -16.51
N ARG A 247 -7.33 -10.13 -15.97
CA ARG A 247 -7.31 -9.89 -14.53
C ARG A 247 -8.67 -10.21 -13.90
N PRO A 248 -8.68 -10.76 -12.69
CA PRO A 248 -9.91 -11.00 -11.95
C PRO A 248 -10.58 -9.68 -11.56
N SER A 249 -11.89 -9.70 -11.42
CA SER A 249 -12.63 -8.67 -10.68
C SER A 249 -12.24 -8.68 -9.19
N ALA A 250 -12.43 -7.57 -8.48
CA ALA A 250 -12.17 -7.51 -7.04
C ALA A 250 -13.00 -8.54 -6.24
N GLN A 251 -14.20 -8.89 -6.72
CA GLN A 251 -15.01 -9.96 -6.14
C GLN A 251 -14.33 -11.33 -6.29
N GLN A 252 -13.77 -11.63 -7.45
CA GLN A 252 -13.01 -12.87 -7.66
C GLN A 252 -11.71 -12.90 -6.84
N VAL A 253 -11.07 -11.74 -6.61
CA VAL A 253 -9.92 -11.62 -5.69
C VAL A 253 -10.34 -11.98 -4.26
N LEU A 254 -11.51 -11.51 -3.80
CA LEU A 254 -12.06 -11.89 -2.49
C LEU A 254 -12.34 -13.39 -2.37
N GLU A 255 -12.75 -14.03 -3.45
CA GLU A 255 -13.07 -15.46 -3.49
C GLU A 255 -11.82 -16.35 -3.67
N SER A 256 -10.64 -15.76 -3.83
CA SER A 256 -9.39 -16.50 -4.04
C SER A 256 -9.03 -17.41 -2.87
N SER A 257 -8.32 -18.52 -3.15
CA SER A 257 -7.90 -19.46 -2.11
C SER A 257 -7.05 -18.79 -1.03
N TRP A 258 -6.17 -17.85 -1.40
CA TRP A 258 -5.34 -17.16 -0.42
C TRP A 258 -6.18 -16.31 0.54
N MET A 259 -7.15 -15.58 -0.02
CA MET A 259 -8.07 -14.77 0.76
C MET A 259 -8.88 -15.64 1.74
N GLN A 260 -9.47 -16.74 1.26
CA GLN A 260 -10.39 -17.55 2.06
C GLN A 260 -9.70 -18.35 3.18
N LYS A 261 -8.49 -18.86 2.94
CA LYS A 261 -7.78 -19.74 3.90
C LYS A 261 -6.87 -18.99 4.87
N TRP A 262 -6.32 -17.82 4.50
CA TRP A 262 -5.33 -17.12 5.33
C TRP A 262 -5.74 -15.68 5.67
N ALA A 263 -6.14 -14.88 4.69
CA ALA A 263 -6.39 -13.45 4.92
C ALA A 263 -7.70 -13.18 5.68
N GLN A 264 -8.80 -13.79 5.24
CA GLN A 264 -10.12 -13.66 5.84
C GLN A 264 -10.16 -14.16 7.29
N PRO A 265 -9.61 -15.36 7.63
CA PRO A 265 -9.54 -15.80 9.03
C PRO A 265 -8.72 -14.87 9.92
N ALA A 266 -7.63 -14.28 9.42
CA ALA A 266 -6.85 -13.31 10.18
C ALA A 266 -7.67 -12.04 10.48
N PHE A 267 -8.46 -11.57 9.51
CA PHE A 267 -9.37 -10.45 9.71
C PHE A 267 -10.53 -10.76 10.65
N GLU A 268 -11.06 -11.98 10.64
CA GLU A 268 -12.08 -12.42 11.60
C GLU A 268 -11.52 -12.47 13.02
N SER A 269 -10.34 -13.07 13.19
CA SER A 269 -9.63 -13.06 14.48
C SER A 269 -9.36 -11.64 14.97
N MET A 270 -9.01 -10.72 14.08
CA MET A 270 -8.86 -9.30 14.40
C MET A 270 -10.16 -8.68 14.93
N LYS A 271 -11.31 -8.99 14.32
CA LYS A 271 -12.62 -8.50 14.80
C LYS A 271 -13.02 -9.08 16.15
N ASP A 272 -12.66 -10.33 16.42
CA ASP A 272 -12.99 -10.96 17.70
C ASP A 272 -12.17 -10.36 18.84
N ASN A 273 -10.89 -10.06 18.60
CA ASN A 273 -10.04 -9.36 19.56
C ASN A 273 -10.50 -7.92 19.85
N LEU A 274 -11.28 -7.29 18.97
CA LEU A 274 -11.87 -5.96 19.20
C LEU A 274 -13.10 -6.00 20.14
N LYS A 275 -13.70 -7.17 20.37
CA LYS A 275 -14.92 -7.33 21.20
C LYS A 275 -14.61 -7.71 22.65
N THR A 276 -13.39 -8.16 22.92
CA THR A 276 -12.82 -8.43 24.25
C THR A 276 -12.09 -7.22 24.80
#